data_AF-A0A9D8PN02-F1
#
_entry.id   AF-A0A9D8PN02-F1
#
_cell.length_a   1.000
_cell.length_b   1.000
_cell.length_c   1.000
_cell.angle_alpha   90.00
_cell.angle_beta   90.00
_cell.angle_gamma   90.00
#
_symmetry.space_group_name_H-M   'P 1'
#
loop_
_entity.id
_entity.type
_entity.pdbx_description
1 polymer ?
#
loop_
_entity_poly.entity_id
_entity_poly.type
_entity_poly.pdbx_seq_one_letter_code
_entity_poly.pdbx_strand_id
1 'polypeptide(L)' 'MKNQSGLLICGGVAAGTAAASRARRTDRNLKIDLYEKDPYISYSA' A
#
# COMPACT_ATOMS: atom_id res chain seq x y z
N MET A 1 16.72 9.11 -15.69
CA MET A 1 15.62 9.08 -14.70
C MET A 1 15.87 7.88 -13.79
N LYS A 2 16.00 8.05 -12.48
CA LYS A 2 16.17 6.91 -11.57
C LYS A 2 14.83 6.17 -11.46
N ASN A 3 14.79 4.93 -11.93
CA ASN A 3 13.70 4.02 -11.60
C ASN A 3 13.79 3.71 -10.11
N GLN A 4 13.13 4.51 -9.28
CA GLN A 4 12.86 4.11 -7.90
C GLN A 4 11.81 3.00 -7.97
N SER A 5 12.24 1.77 -7.72
CA SER A 5 11.37 0.60 -7.61
C SER A 5 10.45 0.77 -6.39
N GLY A 6 9.29 1.40 -6.59
CA GLY A 6 8.24 1.54 -5.57
C GLY A 6 7.22 0.41 -5.67
N LEU A 7 6.49 0.19 -4.58
CA LEU A 7 5.37 -0.75 -4.53
C LEU A 7 4.06 0.02 -4.74
N LEU A 8 3.33 -0.32 -5.80
CA LEU A 8 1.99 0.18 -6.06
C LEU A 8 0.96 -0.87 -5.65
N ILE A 9 -0.03 -0.48 -4.85
CA ILE A 9 -1.11 -1.35 -4.39
C ILE A 9 -2.45 -0.71 -4.78
N CYS A 10 -3.28 -1.46 -5.51
CA CYS A 10 -4.65 -1.07 -5.83
C CYS A 10 -5.61 -1.91 -4.97
N GLY A 11 -6.39 -1.26 -4.12
CA GLY A 11 -7.26 -1.93 -3.14
C GLY A 11 -6.88 -1.61 -1.69
N GLY A 12 -7.32 -0.48 -1.13
CA GLY A 12 -7.04 -0.02 0.23
C GLY A 12 -7.95 -0.57 1.33
N VAL A 13 -8.66 -1.67 1.09
CA VAL A 13 -9.49 -2.35 2.10
C VAL A 13 -8.64 -3.35 2.91
N ALA A 14 -9.10 -4.57 3.20
CA ALA A 14 -8.36 -5.53 4.02
C ALA A 14 -7.02 -5.99 3.38
N ALA A 15 -7.05 -6.49 2.15
CA ALA A 15 -5.88 -7.13 1.55
C ALA A 15 -4.74 -6.15 1.25
N GLY A 16 -5.02 -4.99 0.65
CA GLY A 16 -3.96 -4.05 0.29
C GLY A 16 -3.37 -3.29 1.48
N THR A 17 -4.16 -2.99 2.52
CA THR A 17 -3.60 -2.44 3.76
C THR A 17 -2.72 -3.46 4.50
N ALA A 18 -3.09 -4.74 4.48
CA ALA A 18 -2.25 -5.82 5.01
C ALA A 18 -0.93 -5.96 4.21
N ALA A 19 -1.00 -5.89 2.88
CA ALA A 19 0.17 -5.92 2.00
C ALA A 19 1.10 -4.71 2.26
N ALA A 20 0.54 -3.49 2.34
CA ALA A 20 1.29 -2.27 2.63
C ALA A 20 1.98 -2.34 4.01
N SER A 21 1.25 -2.80 5.04
CA SER A 21 1.77 -2.97 6.39
C SER A 21 2.93 -3.96 6.43
N ARG A 22 2.79 -5.11 5.74
CA ARG A 22 3.87 -6.10 5.64
C ARG A 22 5.07 -5.56 4.88
N ALA A 23 4.86 -4.90 3.75
CA ALA A 23 5.92 -4.28 2.95
C ALA A 23 6.72 -3.26 3.76
N ARG A 24 6.06 -2.41 4.58
CA ARG A 24 6.74 -1.45 5.47
C ARG A 24 7.57 -2.13 6.56
N ARG A 25 7.16 -3.29 7.06
CA ARG A 25 7.93 -4.07 8.05
C ARG A 25 9.15 -4.73 7.43
N THR A 26 9.06 -5.14 6.15
CA THR A 26 10.16 -5.75 5.41
C THR A 26 11.19 -4.71 4.98
N ASP A 27 10.75 -3.56 4.48
CA ASP A 27 11.63 -2.46 4.08
C ASP A 27 11.05 -1.13 4.57
N ARG A 28 11.76 -0.52 5.52
CA ARG A 28 11.36 0.74 6.14
C ARG A 28 11.49 1.93 5.20
N ASN A 29 12.29 1.83 4.14
CA ASN A 29 12.55 2.90 3.17
C ASN A 29 11.78 2.71 1.85
N LEU A 30 11.07 1.60 1.68
CA LEU A 30 10.28 1.35 0.47
C LEU A 30 9.21 2.43 0.28
N LYS A 31 9.15 2.99 -0.93
CA LYS A 31 8.04 3.84 -1.35
C LYS A 31 6.83 2.95 -1.62
N ILE A 32 5.73 3.21 -0.93
CA ILE A 32 4.49 2.44 -1.06
C ILE A 32 3.38 3.44 -1.42
N ASP A 33 2.81 3.28 -2.61
CA ASP A 33 1.65 4.04 -3.08
C ASP A 33 0.42 3.10 -3.01
N LEU A 34 -0.61 3.47 -2.23
CA LEU A 34 -1.84 2.70 -2.06
C LEU A 34 -3.02 3.51 -2.58
N TYR A 35 -3.77 2.96 -3.53
CA TYR A 35 -4.96 3.57 -4.10
C TYR A 35 -6.20 2.76 -3.75
N GLU A 36 -7.25 3.46 -3.32
CA GLU A 36 -8.59 2.91 -3.17
C GLU A 36 -9.56 3.76 -3.96
N LYS A 37 -10.59 3.13 -4.52
CA LYS A 37 -11.64 3.82 -5.26
C LYS A 37 -12.51 4.64 -4.31
N ASP A 38 -12.80 4.07 -3.15
CA ASP A 38 -13.63 4.70 -2.13
C ASP A 38 -12.83 5.73 -1.32
N PRO A 39 -13.51 6.75 -0.74
CA PRO A 39 -12.85 7.77 0.08
C PRO A 39 -12.34 7.23 1.43
N TYR A 40 -12.62 5.96 1.75
CA TYR A 40 -12.24 5.31 2.99
C TYR A 40 -11.33 4.12 2.71
N ILE A 41 -10.33 3.94 3.57
CA ILE A 41 -9.44 2.77 3.58
C ILE A 41 -9.49 2.11 4.95
N SER A 42 -9.06 0.85 5.04
CA SER A 42 -8.93 0.15 6.32
C SER A 42 -10.23 0.10 7.16
N TYR A 43 -11.38 0.02 6.50
CA TYR A 43 -12.67 -0.20 7.16
C TYR A 43 -13.04 -1.69 7.18
N SER A 44 -13.91 -2.07 8.11
CA SER A 44 -14.54 -3.39 8.18
C SER A 44 -16.05 -3.20 8.12
N ALA A 45 -16.75 -4.09 7.42
CA ALA A 45 -18.21 -4.16 7.44
C ALA A 45 -18.71 -4.90 8.69
#